data_AF-A0A0X1T0I9-F1
#
_entry.id   AF-A0A0X1T0I9-F1
#
_cell.length_a   1.000
_cell.length_b   1.000
_cell.length_c   1.000
_cell.angle_alpha   90.00
_cell.angle_beta   90.00
_cell.angle_gamma   90.00
#
_symmetry.space_group_name_H-M   'P 1'
#
loop_
_entity.id
_entity.type
_entity.pdbx_description
1 polymer ?
#
loop_
_entity_poly.entity_id
_entity_poly.type
_entity_poly.pdbx_seq_one_letter_code
_entity_poly.pdbx_strand_id
1 'polypeptide(L)'
;MRGYMELIDLMKSLGDGILDHLPEDQRTGQLTVEEIIDQWMAKKSYFSALSLRKDVTNYIKLQRSGNFEVDEILSWYDLCFIPERFGVEEHIFLTSILGLIDFHIEKKRKAFFVKCFGWLGYK
;
A
#
# COMPACT_ATOMS: atom_id res chain seq x y z
N MET A 1 2.67 19.72 -4.37
CA MET A 1 1.93 18.44 -4.39
C MET A 1 2.63 17.46 -3.48
N ARG A 2 2.06 17.15 -2.30
CA ARG A 2 2.49 16.01 -1.49
C ARG A 2 1.81 14.80 -2.14
N GLY A 3 2.35 14.38 -3.29
CA GLY A 3 1.75 13.36 -4.17
C GLY A 3 1.59 12.03 -3.43
N TYR A 4 0.86 11.10 -4.04
CA TYR A 4 0.52 9.75 -3.57
C TYR A 4 1.75 8.85 -3.32
N MET A 5 2.78 9.35 -2.64
CA MET A 5 4.12 8.77 -2.58
C MET A 5 4.13 7.44 -1.86
N GLU A 6 3.36 7.27 -0.79
CA GLU A 6 3.32 5.99 -0.07
C GLU A 6 2.47 4.98 -0.82
N LEU A 7 1.44 5.41 -1.56
CA LEU A 7 0.73 4.54 -2.52
C LEU A 7 1.64 4.10 -3.66
N ILE A 8 2.37 5.01 -4.31
CA ILE A 8 3.35 4.70 -5.36
C ILE A 8 4.41 3.72 -4.84
N ASP A 9 4.93 3.95 -3.64
CA ASP A 9 5.92 3.09 -3.02
C ASP A 9 5.38 1.69 -2.67
N LEU A 10 4.13 1.60 -2.21
CA LEU A 10 3.46 0.32 -2.02
C LEU A 10 3.27 -0.40 -3.37
N MET A 11 2.80 0.31 -4.40
CA MET A 11 2.58 -0.26 -5.73
C MET A 11 3.87 -0.80 -6.35
N LYS A 12 5.00 -0.12 -6.14
CA LYS A 12 6.33 -0.64 -6.50
C LYS A 12 6.65 -1.93 -5.77
N SER A 13 6.43 -1.95 -4.45
CA SER A 13 6.67 -3.15 -3.64
C SER A 13 5.76 -4.32 -4.04
N LEU A 14 4.54 -4.04 -4.49
CA LEU A 14 3.62 -5.02 -5.04
C LEU A 14 4.15 -5.57 -6.37
N GLY A 15 4.50 -4.70 -7.32
CA GLY A 15 5.06 -5.11 -8.61
C GLY A 15 6.35 -5.95 -8.46
N ASP A 16 7.24 -5.54 -7.56
CA ASP A 16 8.46 -6.28 -7.24
C ASP A 16 8.14 -7.63 -6.59
N GLY A 17 7.25 -7.66 -5.60
CA GLY A 17 6.93 -8.87 -4.84
C GLY A 17 6.20 -9.94 -5.67
N ILE A 18 5.38 -9.53 -6.63
CA ILE A 18 4.73 -10.47 -7.57
C ILE A 18 5.57 -10.75 -8.81
N LEU A 19 6.77 -10.16 -8.91
CA LEU A 19 7.67 -10.28 -10.05
C LEU A 19 7.01 -9.86 -11.38
N ASP A 20 6.25 -8.77 -11.35
CA ASP A 20 5.49 -8.29 -12.51
C ASP A 20 6.40 -7.97 -13.71
N HIS A 21 7.62 -7.52 -13.43
CA HIS A 21 8.66 -7.22 -14.41
C HIS A 21 9.24 -8.45 -15.14
N LEU A 22 8.93 -9.68 -14.70
CA LEU A 22 9.38 -10.91 -15.35
C LEU A 22 8.28 -11.56 -16.20
N PRO A 23 8.63 -12.27 -17.29
CA PRO A 23 7.71 -13.17 -17.99
C PRO A 23 7.13 -14.24 -17.06
N GLU A 24 5.89 -14.66 -17.29
CA GLU A 24 5.15 -15.58 -16.41
C GLU A 24 5.89 -16.91 -16.16
N ASP A 25 6.55 -17.45 -17.17
CA ASP A 25 7.33 -18.69 -17.11
C ASP A 25 8.61 -18.57 -16.26
N GLN A 26 9.03 -17.35 -15.92
CA GLN A 26 10.24 -17.07 -15.14
C GLN A 26 9.95 -16.62 -13.71
N ARG A 27 8.67 -16.46 -13.34
CA ARG A 27 8.27 -16.03 -12.01
C ARG A 27 8.35 -17.19 -11.04
N THR A 28 9.43 -17.24 -10.27
CA THR A 28 9.61 -18.22 -9.20
C THR A 28 9.73 -17.50 -7.87
N GLY A 29 8.93 -17.89 -6.88
CA GLY A 29 8.95 -17.29 -5.53
C GLY A 29 8.17 -15.98 -5.38
N GLN A 30 7.05 -15.82 -6.10
CA GLN A 30 6.14 -14.70 -5.91
C GLN A 30 5.61 -14.66 -4.47
N LEU A 31 5.54 -13.45 -3.91
CA LEU A 31 4.91 -13.21 -2.62
C LEU A 31 3.42 -12.99 -2.78
N THR A 32 2.65 -13.39 -1.77
CA THR A 32 1.24 -13.01 -1.66
C THR A 32 1.10 -11.51 -1.38
N VAL A 33 -0.06 -10.94 -1.71
CA VAL A 33 -0.36 -9.51 -1.45
C VAL A 33 -0.24 -9.21 0.05
N GLU A 34 -0.72 -10.12 0.90
CA GLU A 34 -0.63 -10.04 2.35
C GLU A 34 0.83 -10.01 2.81
N GLU A 35 1.70 -10.90 2.31
CA GLU A 35 3.13 -10.92 2.65
C GLU A 35 3.84 -9.63 2.23
N ILE A 36 3.53 -9.11 1.05
CA ILE A 36 4.10 -7.85 0.56
C ILE A 36 3.70 -6.70 1.47
N ILE A 37 2.41 -6.59 1.81
CA ILE A 37 1.89 -5.54 2.70
C ILE A 37 2.50 -5.70 4.09
N ASP A 38 2.62 -6.91 4.62
CA ASP A 38 3.26 -7.19 5.91
C ASP A 38 4.72 -6.72 5.92
N GLN A 39 5.49 -7.05 4.88
CA GLN A 39 6.89 -6.64 4.75
C GLN A 39 7.03 -5.12 4.59
N TRP A 40 6.17 -4.51 3.77
CA TRP A 40 6.15 -3.05 3.58
C TRP A 40 5.82 -2.34 4.90
N MET A 41 4.77 -2.80 5.58
CA MET A 41 4.35 -2.27 6.87
C MET A 41 5.45 -2.44 7.91
N ALA A 42 6.13 -3.58 7.98
CA ALA A 42 7.22 -3.79 8.93
C ALA A 42 8.35 -2.75 8.79
N LYS A 43 8.69 -2.35 7.56
CA LYS A 43 9.75 -1.37 7.25
C LYS A 43 9.32 0.08 7.49
N LYS A 44 8.02 0.37 7.50
CA LYS A 44 7.49 1.74 7.48
C LYS A 44 7.11 2.26 8.86
N SER A 45 7.20 3.58 9.02
CA SER A 45 6.78 4.27 10.24
C SER A 45 5.27 4.26 10.43
N TYR A 46 4.78 4.54 11.65
CA TYR A 46 3.35 4.73 11.90
C TYR A 46 2.76 5.85 11.03
N PHE A 47 3.49 6.96 10.85
CA PHE A 47 3.04 8.08 10.02
C PHE A 47 3.01 7.74 8.52
N SER A 48 3.97 6.96 8.03
CA SER A 48 3.95 6.46 6.64
C SER A 48 2.73 5.57 6.39
N ALA A 49 2.40 4.69 7.34
CA ALA A 49 1.19 3.86 7.24
C ALA A 49 -0.10 4.71 7.23
N LEU A 50 -0.20 5.74 8.07
CA LEU A 50 -1.32 6.68 8.03
C LEU A 50 -1.40 7.46 6.71
N SER A 51 -0.24 7.84 6.14
CA SER A 51 -0.19 8.52 4.85
C SER A 51 -0.63 7.59 3.72
N LEU A 52 -0.18 6.33 3.71
CA LEU A 52 -0.65 5.32 2.75
C LEU A 52 -2.17 5.15 2.82
N ARG A 53 -2.74 5.01 4.03
CA ARG A 53 -4.20 4.89 4.20
C ARG A 53 -4.93 6.09 3.59
N LYS A 54 -4.40 7.30 3.80
CA LYS A 54 -4.96 8.52 3.23
C LYS A 54 -4.86 8.52 1.71
N ASP A 55 -3.71 8.14 1.16
CA ASP A 55 -3.46 8.06 -0.28
C ASP A 55 -4.45 7.07 -0.93
N VAL A 56 -4.58 5.86 -0.40
CA VAL A 56 -5.53 4.83 -0.86
C VAL A 56 -6.98 5.32 -0.77
N THR A 57 -7.37 5.91 0.37
CA THR A 57 -8.75 6.41 0.54
C THR A 57 -9.08 7.52 -0.45
N ASN A 58 -8.14 8.44 -0.69
CA ASN A 58 -8.33 9.52 -1.64
C ASN A 58 -8.38 9.00 -3.07
N TYR A 59 -7.52 8.05 -3.43
CA TYR A 59 -7.54 7.39 -4.72
C TYR A 59 -8.92 6.76 -5.00
N ILE A 60 -9.42 5.93 -4.09
CA ILE A 60 -10.74 5.28 -4.21
C ILE A 60 -11.86 6.32 -4.36
N LYS A 61 -11.78 7.44 -3.63
CA LYS A 61 -12.77 8.52 -3.73
C LYS A 61 -12.74 9.20 -5.10
N LEU A 62 -11.57 9.49 -5.63
CA LEU A 62 -11.42 10.13 -6.95
C LEU A 62 -11.94 9.21 -8.05
N GLN A 63 -11.57 7.93 -7.99
CA GLN A 63 -12.07 6.88 -8.88
C GLN A 63 -13.60 6.84 -8.93
N ARG A 64 -14.24 6.78 -7.76
CA ARG A 64 -15.71 6.79 -7.66
C ARG A 64 -16.37 8.08 -8.19
N SER A 65 -15.64 9.18 -8.22
CA SER A 65 -16.10 10.45 -8.79
C SER A 65 -15.83 10.59 -10.29
N GLY A 66 -15.23 9.57 -10.94
CA GLY A 66 -14.83 9.63 -12.34
C GLY A 66 -13.59 10.49 -12.60
N ASN A 67 -12.78 10.76 -11.57
CA ASN A 67 -11.51 11.46 -11.71
C ASN A 67 -10.36 10.43 -11.69
N PHE A 68 -9.69 10.32 -12.83
CA PHE A 68 -8.63 9.34 -13.10
C PHE A 68 -7.21 9.96 -13.12
N GLU A 69 -7.03 11.20 -12.64
CA GLU A 69 -5.73 11.89 -12.63
C GLU A 69 -4.63 11.07 -11.92
N VAL A 70 -5.01 10.28 -10.90
CA VAL A 70 -4.04 9.45 -10.18
C VAL A 70 -3.63 8.22 -10.98
N ASP A 71 -4.50 7.67 -11.84
CA ASP A 71 -4.11 6.56 -12.73
C ASP A 71 -3.05 7.01 -13.71
N GLU A 72 -3.18 8.24 -14.22
CA GLU A 72 -2.14 8.85 -15.04
C GLU A 72 -0.83 8.91 -14.24
N ILE A 73 -0.84 9.40 -13.00
CA ILE A 73 0.39 9.42 -12.19
C ILE A 73 0.99 8.01 -12.01
N LEU A 74 0.18 6.98 -11.77
CA LEU A 74 0.67 5.61 -11.57
C LEU A 74 1.20 4.99 -12.87
N SER A 75 0.59 5.29 -14.02
CA SER A 75 1.02 4.75 -15.31
C SER A 75 2.37 5.28 -15.76
N TRP A 76 2.74 6.52 -15.36
CA TRP A 76 4.09 7.06 -15.61
C TRP A 76 5.21 6.28 -14.90
N TYR A 77 4.85 5.38 -13.97
CA TYR A 77 5.79 4.50 -13.27
C TYR A 77 5.59 3.02 -13.62
N ASP A 78 4.78 2.70 -14.64
CA ASP A 78 4.40 1.32 -15.02
C ASP A 78 3.75 0.53 -13.86
N LEU A 79 2.96 1.20 -13.02
CA LEU A 79 2.39 0.61 -11.80
C LEU A 79 0.92 0.16 -11.92
N CYS A 80 0.40 0.02 -13.15
CA CYS A 80 -1.00 -0.32 -13.41
C CYS A 80 -1.20 -1.80 -13.84
N PHE A 81 -0.52 -2.73 -13.17
CA PHE A 81 -0.61 -4.16 -13.48
C PHE A 81 -1.83 -4.86 -12.85
N ILE A 82 -2.60 -4.18 -12.00
CA ILE A 82 -3.65 -4.82 -11.18
C ILE A 82 -4.72 -5.53 -12.03
N PRO A 83 -5.32 -4.89 -13.07
CA PRO A 83 -6.37 -5.53 -13.86
C PRO A 83 -5.88 -6.80 -14.54
N GLU A 84 -4.65 -6.77 -15.04
CA GLU A 84 -4.03 -7.89 -15.75
C GLU A 84 -3.69 -9.05 -14.81
N ARG A 85 -3.29 -8.75 -13.56
CA ARG A 85 -2.83 -9.76 -12.60
C ARG A 85 -3.92 -10.32 -11.72
N PHE A 86 -4.90 -9.49 -11.33
CA PHE A 86 -5.92 -9.86 -10.35
C PHE A 86 -7.33 -9.90 -10.96
N GLY A 87 -7.49 -9.51 -12.23
CA GLY A 87 -8.78 -9.53 -12.92
C GLY A 87 -9.81 -8.56 -12.34
N VAL A 88 -9.35 -7.53 -11.64
CA VAL A 88 -10.17 -6.52 -10.98
C VAL A 88 -9.61 -5.13 -11.22
N GLU A 89 -10.46 -4.11 -11.19
CA GLU A 89 -10.02 -2.73 -11.29
C GLU A 89 -9.20 -2.31 -10.06
N GLU A 90 -8.25 -1.39 -10.26
CA GLU A 90 -7.29 -0.90 -9.27
C GLU A 90 -7.98 -0.45 -7.99
N HIS A 91 -9.07 0.30 -8.11
CA HIS A 91 -9.79 0.83 -6.96
C HIS A 91 -10.55 -0.26 -6.18
N ILE A 92 -10.96 -1.34 -6.84
CA ILE A 92 -11.59 -2.51 -6.20
C ILE A 92 -10.52 -3.26 -5.41
N PHE A 93 -9.36 -3.51 -6.02
CA PHE A 93 -8.22 -4.12 -5.35
C PHE A 93 -7.76 -3.30 -4.13
N LEU A 94 -7.56 -1.99 -4.30
CA LEU A 94 -7.13 -1.13 -3.20
C LEU A 94 -8.19 -1.03 -2.08
N THR A 95 -9.47 -1.19 -2.41
CA THR A 95 -10.54 -1.31 -1.42
C THR A 95 -10.42 -2.61 -0.62
N SER A 96 -10.10 -3.74 -1.26
CA SER A 96 -10.02 -5.04 -0.58
C SER A 96 -8.88 -5.11 0.43
N ILE A 97 -7.74 -4.47 0.14
CA ILE A 97 -6.58 -4.46 1.05
C ILE A 97 -6.65 -3.39 2.14
N LEU A 98 -7.63 -2.48 2.10
CA LEU A 98 -7.74 -1.37 3.06
C LEU A 98 -7.92 -1.88 4.50
N GLY A 99 -8.65 -2.98 4.68
CA GLY A 99 -8.82 -3.61 6.00
C GLY A 99 -7.49 -4.12 6.59
N LEU A 100 -6.60 -4.63 5.74
CA LEU A 100 -5.26 -5.07 6.15
C LEU A 100 -4.37 -3.88 6.53
N ILE A 101 -4.47 -2.78 5.78
CA ILE A 101 -3.78 -1.52 6.11
C ILE A 101 -4.23 -0.99 7.48
N ASP A 102 -5.55 -0.97 7.73
CA ASP A 102 -6.13 -0.52 9.00
C ASP A 102 -5.67 -1.40 10.18
N PHE A 103 -5.60 -2.72 9.99
CA PHE A 103 -5.09 -3.66 10.98
C PHE A 103 -3.64 -3.34 11.39
N HIS A 104 -2.76 -3.10 10.42
CA HIS A 104 -1.34 -2.77 10.69
C HIS A 104 -1.16 -1.41 11.35
N ILE A 105 -1.97 -0.41 10.95
CA ILE A 105 -1.99 0.89 11.60
C ILE A 105 -2.37 0.75 13.07
N GLU A 106 -3.38 -0.06 13.38
CA GLU A 106 -3.79 -0.30 14.77
C GLU A 106 -2.69 -0.98 15.59
N LYS A 107 -2.02 -1.99 15.01
CA LYS A 107 -0.88 -2.66 15.63
C LYS A 107 0.26 -1.68 15.93
N LYS A 108 0.60 -0.82 14.97
CA LYS A 108 1.63 0.22 15.12
C LYS A 108 1.23 1.29 16.14
N ARG A 109 -0.05 1.68 16.17
CA ARG A 109 -0.60 2.63 17.16
C ARG A 109 -0.39 2.13 18.58
N LYS A 110 -0.75 0.88 18.85
CA LYS A 110 -0.54 0.25 20.18
C LYS A 110 0.94 0.23 20.56
N ALA A 111 1.81 -0.21 19.64
CA ALA A 111 3.26 -0.22 19.88
C ALA A 111 3.83 1.19 20.14
N PHE A 112 3.34 2.19 19.40
CA PHE A 112 3.75 3.59 19.58
C PHE A 112 3.32 4.14 20.94
N PHE A 113 2.08 3.88 21.37
CA PHE A 113 1.60 4.28 22.69
C PHE A 113 2.41 3.64 23.82
N VAL A 114 2.68 2.34 23.75
CA VAL A 114 3.53 1.64 24.75
C VAL A 114 4.91 2.31 24.83
N LYS A 115 5.52 2.65 23.69
CA LYS A 115 6.81 3.32 23.66
C LYS A 115 6.75 4.72 24.31
N CYS A 116 5.73 5.52 24.01
CA CYS A 116 5.59 6.87 24.58
C CYS A 116 5.30 6.86 26.09
N PHE A 117 4.39 6.01 26.55
CA PHE A 117 4.02 5.94 27.97
C PHE A 117 5.06 5.19 28.82
N GLY A 118 5.72 4.16 28.27
CA GLY A 118 6.86 3.52 28.92
C GLY A 118 8.03 4.47 29.13
N TRP A 119 8.18 5.50 28.28
CA TRP A 119 9.17 6.56 28.45
C TRP A 119 8.79 7.59 29.52
N LEU A 120 7.49 7.89 29.67
CA LEU A 120 7.00 8.80 30.70
C LEU A 120 7.00 8.18 32.12
N GLY A 121 6.96 6.84 32.22
CA GLY A 121 7.01 6.11 33.49
C GLY A 121 8.41 5.87 34.08
N TYR A 122 9.48 6.22 33.35
CA TYR A 122 10.86 6.28 33.87
C TYR A 122 11.19 7.74 34.22
N LYS A 123 10.61 8.26 35.30
CA LYS A 123 11.09 9.46 35.99
C LYS A 123 10.85 9.32 37.48
#